data_AF-A0A972VHV5-F1
#
_entry.id   AF-A0A972VHV5-F1
#
_cell.length_a   1.000
_cell.length_b   1.000
_cell.length_c   1.000
_cell.angle_alpha   90.00
_cell.angle_beta   90.00
_cell.angle_gamma   90.00
#
_symmetry.space_group_name_H-M   'P 1'
#
loop_
_entity.id
_entity.type
_entity.pdbx_description
1 polymer ?
#
loop_
_entity_poly.entity_id
_entity_poly.type
_entity_poly.pdbx_seq_one_letter_code
_entity_poly.pdbx_strand_id
1 'polypeptide(L)'
;MLSLAGDYWCTPAIVDLDQDGDLEFMVPGYDWRFYVVDMDVPYDSGSMDWVMARHDSQGSGWFSPALIWGEMDVPDTILVGDTLTIALADTVSDQSSVWFTVGDLPQGAIYDANTLTILWKPTMDQAFESHTFHVSMTNGIQQISRLFHVTVQMEVLYYASMDTDPEWQLDAGWSWGTPLGLGSWGGDPAAAFSGASILGFALTGDYPNDLDTPRYGQLGPVNCLGHDNVTLSFQRWLGIEAPYDLAAIQVSNDAIQWTDLWASGQAHIADHTWQHVTYTVPDAVARDQATVYFRWSLGPTDATVTYPGWNLDDVMVSGDKIKE
;
A
#
# COMPACT_ATOMS: atom_id res chain seq x y z
N MET A 1 -37.01 -22.47 53.65
CA MET A 1 -35.63 -22.86 54.00
C MET A 1 -35.56 -24.38 53.88
N LEU A 2 -35.21 -24.89 52.70
CA LEU A 2 -35.06 -26.33 52.44
C LEU A 2 -33.64 -26.73 52.85
N SER A 3 -33.53 -27.47 53.95
CA SER A 3 -32.30 -28.09 54.40
C SER A 3 -32.04 -29.33 53.55
N LEU A 4 -31.31 -29.19 52.45
CA LEU A 4 -30.75 -30.32 51.71
C LEU A 4 -29.39 -30.66 52.31
N ALA A 5 -29.41 -31.55 53.31
CA ALA A 5 -28.24 -32.27 53.76
C ALA A 5 -28.16 -33.57 52.96
N GLY A 6 -27.10 -33.74 52.17
CA GLY A 6 -26.80 -34.99 51.49
C GLY A 6 -25.55 -34.86 50.64
N ASP A 7 -24.62 -35.80 50.76
CA ASP A 7 -23.55 -35.98 49.78
C ASP A 7 -24.16 -36.07 48.37
N TYR A 8 -23.65 -35.27 47.44
CA TYR A 8 -24.09 -35.26 46.04
C TYR A 8 -23.11 -36.10 45.21
N TRP A 9 -23.58 -37.20 44.62
CA TRP A 9 -22.80 -38.03 43.67
C TRP A 9 -22.99 -37.61 42.20
N CYS A 10 -23.74 -36.55 41.97
CA CYS A 10 -24.06 -36.04 40.64
C CYS A 10 -24.30 -34.53 40.70
N THR A 11 -23.90 -33.85 39.64
CA THR A 11 -24.06 -32.40 39.46
C THR A 11 -25.50 -32.11 39.02
N PRO A 12 -26.17 -31.08 39.58
CA PRO A 12 -27.47 -30.63 39.06
C PRO A 12 -27.36 -30.17 37.61
N ALA A 13 -28.46 -30.25 36.86
CA ALA A 13 -28.57 -29.65 35.53
C ALA A 13 -29.37 -28.35 35.61
N ILE A 14 -28.92 -27.34 34.87
CA ILE A 14 -29.55 -26.02 34.81
C ILE A 14 -29.68 -25.64 33.34
N VAL A 15 -30.88 -25.60 32.78
CA VAL A 15 -31.13 -25.37 31.35
C VAL A 15 -32.62 -25.11 31.14
N ASP A 16 -32.99 -24.42 30.05
CA ASP A 16 -34.35 -24.39 29.49
C ASP A 16 -34.72 -25.81 28.97
N LEU A 17 -35.23 -26.64 29.87
CA LEU A 17 -35.45 -28.07 29.72
C LEU A 17 -36.71 -28.34 28.90
N ASP A 18 -37.75 -27.52 29.05
CA ASP A 18 -39.03 -27.69 28.36
C ASP A 18 -39.25 -26.72 27.18
N GLN A 19 -38.29 -25.83 26.93
CA GLN A 19 -38.18 -24.95 25.75
C GLN A 19 -39.21 -23.81 25.72
N ASP A 20 -39.59 -23.31 26.89
CA ASP A 20 -40.48 -22.16 26.99
C ASP A 20 -39.73 -20.82 27.13
N GLY A 21 -38.41 -20.88 27.33
CA GLY A 21 -37.50 -19.75 27.39
C GLY A 21 -37.18 -19.26 28.80
N ASP A 22 -37.68 -19.92 29.84
CA ASP A 22 -37.23 -19.72 31.22
C ASP A 22 -36.33 -20.88 31.71
N LEU A 23 -36.00 -20.89 33.01
CA LEU A 23 -34.80 -21.57 33.51
C LEU A 23 -35.15 -22.65 34.52
N GLU A 24 -34.91 -23.92 34.16
CA GLU A 24 -35.15 -25.04 35.06
C GLU A 24 -33.90 -25.44 35.83
N PHE A 25 -34.11 -25.81 37.08
CA PHE A 25 -33.14 -26.46 37.92
C PHE A 25 -33.56 -27.92 38.20
N MET A 26 -32.80 -28.88 37.69
CA MET A 26 -33.04 -30.31 37.89
C MET A 26 -32.05 -30.91 38.89
N VAL A 27 -32.59 -31.46 39.99
CA VAL A 27 -31.82 -32.17 41.02
C VAL A 27 -32.29 -33.61 41.21
N PRO A 28 -31.36 -34.57 41.33
CA PRO A 28 -31.69 -35.93 41.73
C PRO A 28 -31.98 -36.01 43.24
N GLY A 29 -32.98 -36.81 43.61
CA GLY A 29 -33.30 -37.16 44.99
C GLY A 29 -32.93 -38.60 45.34
N TYR A 30 -32.76 -38.87 46.64
CA TYR A 30 -32.52 -40.20 47.20
C TYR A 30 -33.70 -41.18 47.03
N ASP A 31 -34.83 -40.69 46.54
CA ASP A 31 -36.05 -41.42 46.27
C ASP A 31 -36.14 -41.94 44.82
N TRP A 32 -35.02 -41.94 44.09
CA TRP A 32 -34.92 -42.38 42.70
C TRP A 32 -35.74 -41.52 41.73
N ARG A 33 -35.96 -40.25 42.08
CA ARG A 33 -36.66 -39.28 41.26
C ARG A 33 -35.78 -38.08 40.98
N PHE A 34 -36.14 -37.35 39.94
CA PHE A 34 -35.65 -36.01 39.71
C PHE A 34 -36.71 -35.00 40.12
N TYR A 35 -36.26 -33.92 40.73
CA TYR A 35 -37.06 -32.74 41.03
C TYR A 35 -36.63 -31.65 40.07
N VAL A 36 -37.59 -31.15 39.31
CA VAL A 36 -37.41 -30.04 38.38
C VAL A 36 -38.11 -28.83 39.02
N VAL A 37 -37.36 -27.75 39.18
CA VAL A 37 -37.86 -26.46 39.63
C VAL A 37 -37.79 -25.53 38.43
N ASP A 38 -38.96 -25.25 37.87
CA ASP A 38 -39.21 -24.20 36.90
C ASP A 38 -39.12 -22.85 37.64
N MET A 39 -38.44 -21.89 37.02
CA MET A 39 -38.28 -20.54 37.54
C MET A 39 -38.61 -19.54 36.44
N ASP A 40 -39.49 -18.58 36.76
CA ASP A 40 -39.83 -17.40 35.95
C ASP A 40 -38.63 -16.43 35.75
N VAL A 41 -37.50 -16.92 35.24
CA VAL A 41 -36.28 -16.17 34.95
C VAL A 41 -35.83 -16.58 33.55
N PRO A 42 -35.63 -15.63 32.61
CA PRO A 42 -35.24 -15.96 31.25
C PRO A 42 -33.96 -16.79 31.20
N TYR A 43 -33.96 -17.86 30.42
CA TYR A 43 -32.75 -18.60 30.10
C TYR A 43 -31.90 -17.84 29.09
N ASP A 44 -30.62 -17.62 29.42
CA ASP A 44 -29.65 -16.99 28.54
C ASP A 44 -28.33 -17.76 28.56
N SER A 45 -28.13 -18.55 27.50
CA SER A 45 -26.90 -19.30 27.29
C SER A 45 -25.63 -18.45 27.20
N GLY A 46 -25.72 -17.15 26.94
CA GLY A 46 -24.58 -16.24 26.87
C GLY A 46 -24.13 -15.65 28.22
N SER A 47 -24.96 -15.72 29.26
CA SER A 47 -24.67 -15.16 30.59
C SER A 47 -24.60 -16.21 31.70
N MET A 48 -24.92 -17.47 31.42
CA MET A 48 -24.91 -18.55 32.40
C MET A 48 -23.61 -19.38 32.39
N ASP A 49 -22.66 -19.02 33.25
CA ASP A 49 -21.36 -19.70 33.38
C ASP A 49 -21.44 -21.16 33.85
N TRP A 50 -22.54 -21.56 34.50
CA TRP A 50 -22.71 -22.86 35.17
C TRP A 50 -23.17 -24.01 34.26
N VAL A 51 -23.69 -23.72 33.06
CA VAL A 51 -24.33 -24.72 32.19
C VAL A 51 -23.35 -25.41 31.24
N MET A 52 -22.14 -24.85 31.08
CA MET A 52 -21.10 -25.46 30.26
C MET A 52 -20.35 -26.54 31.04
N ALA A 53 -20.40 -27.77 30.55
CA ALA A 53 -19.58 -28.86 31.06
C ALA A 53 -18.11 -28.41 31.02
N ARG A 54 -17.57 -28.09 32.21
CA ARG A 54 -16.20 -27.62 32.44
C ARG A 54 -15.92 -26.14 32.05
N HIS A 55 -16.92 -25.26 32.10
CA HIS A 55 -16.79 -23.79 32.15
C HIS A 55 -16.03 -23.07 31.01
N ASP A 56 -15.65 -23.74 29.92
CA ASP A 56 -14.99 -23.11 28.77
C ASP A 56 -15.40 -23.75 27.44
N SER A 57 -15.23 -23.04 26.32
CA SER A 57 -15.66 -23.47 24.98
C SER A 57 -14.89 -24.68 24.44
N GLN A 58 -13.82 -25.11 25.12
CA GLN A 58 -13.04 -26.30 24.82
C GLN A 58 -13.40 -27.48 25.74
N GLY A 59 -14.30 -27.28 26.72
CA GLY A 59 -14.68 -28.29 27.71
C GLY A 59 -13.51 -28.73 28.59
N SER A 60 -12.57 -27.84 28.92
CA SER A 60 -11.32 -28.21 29.60
C SER A 60 -11.39 -28.14 31.13
N GLY A 61 -12.18 -27.24 31.71
CA GLY A 61 -12.34 -27.07 33.16
C GLY A 61 -11.44 -26.00 33.74
N TRP A 62 -10.79 -25.22 32.87
CA TRP A 62 -9.81 -24.23 33.22
C TRP A 62 -10.42 -22.84 33.06
N PHE A 63 -10.68 -22.18 34.19
CA PHE A 63 -11.00 -20.76 34.19
C PHE A 63 -9.69 -19.97 34.02
N SER A 64 -9.25 -19.78 32.78
CA SER A 64 -8.24 -18.78 32.44
C SER A 64 -8.94 -17.53 31.89
N PRO A 65 -8.49 -16.32 32.25
CA PRO A 65 -8.91 -15.10 31.57
C PRO A 65 -8.81 -15.26 30.05
N ALA A 66 -9.76 -14.66 29.33
CA ALA A 66 -9.73 -14.64 27.88
C ALA A 66 -8.48 -13.90 27.40
N LEU A 67 -7.80 -14.48 26.42
CA LEU A 67 -6.70 -13.84 25.74
C LEU A 67 -7.23 -12.64 24.94
N ILE A 68 -6.77 -11.43 25.29
CA ILE A 68 -7.17 -10.17 24.65
C ILE A 68 -5.96 -9.40 24.13
N TRP A 69 -6.15 -8.67 23.04
CA TRP A 69 -5.14 -7.73 22.54
C TRP A 69 -5.15 -6.45 23.36
N GLY A 70 -3.96 -5.98 23.73
CA GLY A 70 -3.72 -4.59 24.10
C GLY A 70 -3.75 -3.68 22.86
N GLU A 71 -3.55 -2.39 23.11
CA GLU A 71 -3.46 -1.39 22.05
C GLU A 71 -2.21 -1.64 21.19
N MET A 72 -2.37 -1.52 19.87
CA MET A 72 -1.30 -1.65 18.89
C MET A 72 -1.38 -0.46 17.94
N ASP A 73 -0.36 0.38 17.97
CA ASP A 73 -0.22 1.51 17.06
C ASP A 73 0.40 1.03 15.75
N VAL A 74 -0.46 0.54 14.85
CA VAL A 74 -0.08 0.16 13.49
C VAL A 74 -0.84 1.06 12.53
N PRO A 75 -0.15 1.91 11.76
CA PRO A 75 -0.82 2.83 10.84
C PRO A 75 -1.33 2.07 9.61
N ASP A 76 -2.45 2.53 9.05
CA ASP A 76 -2.98 2.01 7.79
C ASP A 76 -2.08 2.34 6.59
N THR A 77 -1.17 3.29 6.76
CA THR A 77 -0.27 3.80 5.72
C THR A 77 1.11 4.12 6.28
N ILE A 78 2.15 3.86 5.51
CA ILE A 78 3.54 4.22 5.82
C ILE A 78 4.23 4.80 4.57
N LEU A 79 5.11 5.78 4.75
CA LEU A 79 5.90 6.29 3.64
C LEU A 79 7.10 5.38 3.34
N VAL A 80 7.54 5.33 2.07
CA VAL A 80 8.82 4.73 1.70
C VAL A 80 9.92 5.35 2.56
N GLY A 81 10.85 4.51 3.02
CA GLY A 81 11.94 4.95 3.89
C GLY A 81 11.57 5.17 5.37
N ASP A 82 10.28 5.19 5.73
CA ASP A 82 9.87 5.17 7.14
C ASP A 82 10.05 3.79 7.76
N THR A 83 10.24 3.74 9.08
CA THR A 83 10.40 2.46 9.80
C THR A 83 9.17 2.22 10.66
N LEU A 84 8.38 1.20 10.29
CA LEU A 84 7.35 0.64 11.15
C LEU A 84 8.00 -0.20 12.24
N THR A 85 7.68 0.11 13.49
CA THR A 85 8.12 -0.67 14.65
C THR A 85 6.88 -1.07 15.45
N ILE A 86 6.65 -2.37 15.64
CA ILE A 86 5.53 -2.89 16.43
C ILE A 86 6.10 -3.70 17.59
N ALA A 87 5.95 -3.20 18.82
CA ALA A 87 6.34 -3.91 20.03
C ALA A 87 5.19 -4.77 20.54
N LEU A 88 5.23 -6.09 20.28
CA LEU A 88 4.16 -7.01 20.68
C LEU A 88 4.12 -7.22 22.21
N ALA A 89 5.24 -6.99 22.90
CA ALA A 89 5.32 -7.12 24.36
C ALA A 89 4.35 -6.17 25.10
N ASP A 90 4.07 -4.99 24.54
CA ASP A 90 3.18 -3.99 25.16
C ASP A 90 1.70 -4.32 24.95
N THR A 91 1.41 -5.36 24.17
CA THR A 91 0.06 -5.73 23.71
C THR A 91 -0.59 -6.81 24.57
N VAL A 92 0.01 -7.17 25.70
CA VAL A 92 -0.49 -8.23 26.60
C VAL A 92 -0.75 -7.62 27.97
N SER A 93 -2.02 -7.50 28.34
CA SER A 93 -2.44 -6.83 29.59
C SER A 93 -2.22 -7.67 30.85
N ASP A 94 -2.00 -8.98 30.71
CA ASP A 94 -1.54 -9.87 31.77
C ASP A 94 -0.26 -10.57 31.33
N GLN A 95 0.73 -10.67 32.22
CA GLN A 95 2.01 -11.34 31.89
C GLN A 95 1.88 -12.86 31.99
N SER A 96 0.81 -13.44 31.45
CA SER A 96 0.76 -14.87 31.22
C SER A 96 1.81 -15.25 30.16
N SER A 97 2.39 -16.44 30.26
CA SER A 97 3.36 -16.92 29.27
C SER A 97 2.68 -17.08 27.90
N VAL A 98 2.74 -16.04 27.08
CA VAL A 98 2.23 -16.04 25.72
C VAL A 98 3.37 -16.17 24.71
N TRP A 99 3.05 -16.76 23.56
CA TRP A 99 3.92 -16.89 22.41
C TRP A 99 3.28 -16.22 21.21
N PHE A 100 4.13 -15.59 20.39
CA PHE A 100 3.71 -14.96 19.15
C PHE A 100 4.21 -15.75 17.95
N THR A 101 3.33 -15.85 16.95
CA THR A 101 3.68 -16.31 15.61
C THR A 101 3.37 -15.16 14.66
N VAL A 102 4.37 -14.73 13.89
CA VAL A 102 4.24 -13.70 12.87
C VAL A 102 4.44 -14.35 11.51
N GLY A 103 3.55 -14.09 10.57
CA GLY A 103 3.63 -14.63 9.23
C GLY A 103 3.20 -13.62 8.16
N ASP A 104 3.53 -13.96 6.92
CA ASP A 104 3.31 -13.12 5.73
C ASP A 104 3.93 -11.73 5.86
N LEU A 105 5.10 -11.64 6.50
CA LEU A 105 5.82 -10.38 6.61
C LEU A 105 6.18 -9.84 5.22
N PRO A 106 6.03 -8.52 4.99
CA PRO A 106 6.45 -7.90 3.73
C PRO A 106 7.95 -8.11 3.49
N GLN A 107 8.37 -8.00 2.24
CA GLN A 107 9.79 -8.06 1.91
C GLN A 107 10.58 -7.03 2.73
N GLY A 108 11.72 -7.47 3.31
CA GLY A 108 12.58 -6.64 4.15
C GLY A 108 12.09 -6.45 5.60
N ALA A 109 10.87 -6.89 5.95
CA ALA A 109 10.42 -6.90 7.33
C ALA A 109 11.05 -8.06 8.12
N ILE A 110 11.31 -7.83 9.40
CA ILE A 110 11.86 -8.81 10.33
C ILE A 110 11.01 -8.88 11.59
N TYR A 111 10.91 -10.07 12.17
CA TYR A 111 10.39 -10.28 13.52
C TYR A 111 11.51 -10.81 14.41
N ASP A 112 11.87 -10.06 15.44
CA ASP A 112 12.83 -10.49 16.46
C ASP A 112 12.08 -11.11 17.65
N ALA A 113 12.17 -12.44 17.76
CA ALA A 113 11.52 -13.20 18.83
C ALA A 113 12.13 -12.95 20.23
N ASN A 114 13.34 -12.38 20.33
CA ASN A 114 13.93 -12.06 21.65
C ASN A 114 13.35 -10.76 22.21
N THR A 115 13.10 -9.78 21.35
CA THR A 115 12.56 -8.46 21.72
C THR A 115 11.07 -8.34 21.44
N LEU A 116 10.45 -9.39 20.88
CA LEU A 116 9.05 -9.43 20.45
C LEU A 116 8.66 -8.22 19.57
N THR A 117 9.56 -7.81 18.69
CA THR A 117 9.41 -6.60 17.88
C THR A 117 9.37 -6.95 16.39
N ILE A 118 8.41 -6.37 15.68
CA ILE A 118 8.37 -6.38 14.22
C ILE A 118 8.98 -5.06 13.74
N LEU A 119 9.94 -5.14 12.82
CA LEU A 119 10.60 -3.99 12.21
C LEU A 119 10.45 -4.08 10.69
N TRP A 120 9.95 -3.03 10.05
CA TRP A 120 9.81 -2.98 8.61
C TRP A 120 10.12 -1.59 8.07
N LYS A 121 10.96 -1.51 7.04
CA LYS A 121 11.29 -0.30 6.31
C LYS A 121 11.01 -0.53 4.82
N PRO A 122 9.84 -0.15 4.29
CA PRO A 122 9.50 -0.38 2.89
C PRO A 122 10.41 0.40 1.94
N THR A 123 10.64 -0.19 0.77
CA THR A 123 11.43 0.39 -0.32
C THR A 123 10.54 0.90 -1.45
N MET A 124 11.14 1.63 -2.38
CA MET A 124 10.50 2.12 -3.61
C MET A 124 9.71 1.05 -4.38
N ASP A 125 10.26 -0.16 -4.48
CA ASP A 125 9.62 -1.28 -5.20
C ASP A 125 8.30 -1.73 -4.57
N GLN A 126 8.02 -1.30 -3.34
CA GLN A 126 6.80 -1.62 -2.60
C GLN A 126 5.80 -0.44 -2.61
N ALA A 127 6.15 0.70 -3.20
CA ALA A 127 5.32 1.88 -3.23
C ALA A 127 3.98 1.63 -3.95
N PHE A 128 2.92 2.25 -3.45
CA PHE A 128 1.54 2.13 -3.96
C PHE A 128 0.93 0.72 -3.85
N GLU A 129 1.60 -0.21 -3.16
CA GLU A 129 1.07 -1.53 -2.84
C GLU A 129 0.51 -1.59 -1.40
N SER A 130 -0.51 -2.43 -1.19
CA SER A 130 -1.01 -2.77 0.14
C SER A 130 -0.42 -4.11 0.58
N HIS A 131 0.28 -4.12 1.70
CA HIS A 131 0.81 -5.34 2.29
C HIS A 131 -0.03 -5.83 3.45
N THR A 132 -0.13 -7.15 3.56
CA THR A 132 -0.86 -7.82 4.63
C THR A 132 0.05 -8.78 5.36
N PHE A 133 0.10 -8.66 6.68
CA PHE A 133 0.77 -9.63 7.55
C PHE A 133 -0.13 -9.99 8.72
N HIS A 134 0.10 -11.18 9.29
CA HIS A 134 -0.70 -11.68 10.39
C HIS A 134 0.16 -11.90 11.63
N VAL A 135 -0.42 -11.58 12.78
CA VAL A 135 0.18 -11.86 14.09
C VAL A 135 -0.81 -12.71 14.86
N SER A 136 -0.33 -13.84 15.37
CA SER A 136 -1.10 -14.70 16.27
C SER A 136 -0.43 -14.73 17.64
N MET A 137 -1.25 -14.65 18.68
CA MET A 137 -0.85 -14.78 20.07
C MET A 137 -1.52 -16.03 20.66
N THR A 138 -0.77 -16.83 21.41
CA THR A 138 -1.29 -18.01 22.11
C THR A 138 -0.69 -18.15 23.50
N ASN A 139 -1.48 -18.65 24.46
CA ASN A 139 -1.01 -19.08 25.78
C ASN A 139 -0.92 -20.62 25.88
N GLY A 140 -0.93 -21.32 24.75
CA GLY A 140 -0.92 -22.78 24.67
C GLY A 140 -2.29 -23.46 24.83
N ILE A 141 -3.33 -22.72 25.24
CA ILE A 141 -4.72 -23.19 25.37
C ILE A 141 -5.63 -22.40 24.41
N GLN A 142 -5.55 -21.08 24.47
CA GLN A 142 -6.26 -20.16 23.60
C GLN A 142 -5.29 -19.58 22.57
N GLN A 143 -5.84 -19.23 21.41
CA GLN A 143 -5.12 -18.57 20.33
C GLN A 143 -6.03 -17.50 19.73
N ILE A 144 -5.48 -16.30 19.57
CA ILE A 144 -6.12 -15.22 18.83
C ILE A 144 -5.19 -14.77 17.70
N SER A 145 -5.76 -14.21 16.65
CA SER A 145 -5.01 -13.70 15.50
C SER A 145 -5.54 -12.35 15.06
N ARG A 146 -4.65 -11.50 14.58
CA ARG A 146 -4.97 -10.22 13.97
C ARG A 146 -4.25 -10.10 12.64
N LEU A 147 -4.95 -9.57 11.65
CA LEU A 147 -4.42 -9.28 10.33
C LEU A 147 -4.24 -7.76 10.22
N PHE A 148 -3.09 -7.34 9.72
CA PHE A 148 -2.76 -5.93 9.52
C PHE A 148 -2.71 -5.64 8.03
N HIS A 149 -3.23 -4.46 7.66
CA HIS A 149 -3.17 -3.92 6.32
C HIS A 149 -2.38 -2.62 6.38
N VAL A 150 -1.25 -2.56 5.68
CA VAL A 150 -0.43 -1.35 5.62
C VAL A 150 -0.15 -1.03 4.15
N THR A 151 -0.57 0.16 3.73
CA THR A 151 -0.29 0.66 2.38
C THR A 151 0.98 1.47 2.37
N VAL A 152 1.89 1.16 1.45
CA VAL A 152 3.12 1.95 1.28
C VAL A 152 2.84 3.10 0.33
N GLN A 153 3.17 4.31 0.75
CA GLN A 153 3.04 5.52 -0.04
C GLN A 153 4.39 6.19 -0.25
N MET A 154 4.46 7.09 -1.21
CA MET A 154 5.57 8.01 -1.37
C MET A 154 5.10 9.43 -1.13
N GLU A 155 6.00 10.32 -0.71
CA GLU A 155 5.69 11.74 -0.69
C GLU A 155 5.75 12.31 -2.10
N VAL A 156 4.63 12.83 -2.56
CA VAL A 156 4.48 13.41 -3.89
C VAL A 156 4.87 14.89 -3.82
N LEU A 157 5.98 15.23 -4.48
CA LEU A 157 6.52 16.59 -4.56
C LEU A 157 5.89 17.37 -5.72
N TYR A 158 5.51 16.68 -6.78
CA TYR A 158 4.81 17.23 -7.93
C TYR A 158 3.95 16.15 -8.59
N TYR A 159 2.77 16.53 -9.08
CA TYR A 159 1.92 15.66 -9.89
C TYR A 159 1.15 16.45 -10.94
N ALA A 160 1.11 15.92 -12.17
CA ALA A 160 0.26 16.39 -13.23
C ALA A 160 -0.36 15.21 -13.99
N SER A 161 -1.68 15.02 -13.85
CA SER A 161 -2.46 14.05 -14.63
C SER A 161 -2.73 14.48 -16.06
N MET A 162 -2.24 15.65 -16.49
CA MET A 162 -2.51 16.27 -17.78
C MET A 162 -3.99 16.57 -18.09
N ASP A 163 -4.94 16.33 -17.19
CA ASP A 163 -6.35 16.73 -17.38
C ASP A 163 -6.57 18.26 -17.42
N THR A 164 -5.65 18.99 -16.80
CA THR A 164 -5.52 20.43 -16.92
C THR A 164 -4.15 20.73 -17.49
N ASP A 165 -4.06 21.72 -18.37
CA ASP A 165 -2.78 22.19 -18.91
C ASP A 165 -1.83 22.49 -17.73
N PRO A 166 -0.68 21.79 -17.64
CA PRO A 166 0.22 21.97 -16.51
C PRO A 166 1.05 23.25 -16.61
N GLU A 167 0.82 24.08 -17.65
CA GLU A 167 1.52 25.34 -17.92
C GLU A 167 3.05 25.17 -18.01
N TRP A 168 3.50 24.01 -18.51
CA TRP A 168 4.90 23.73 -18.74
C TRP A 168 5.49 24.68 -19.79
N GLN A 169 6.80 24.93 -19.70
CA GLN A 169 7.48 25.65 -20.75
C GLN A 169 7.68 24.72 -21.95
N LEU A 170 6.99 25.00 -23.05
CA LEU A 170 6.99 24.17 -24.26
C LEU A 170 7.65 24.91 -25.42
N ASP A 171 8.69 24.29 -26.00
CA ASP A 171 9.23 24.73 -27.29
C ASP A 171 8.27 24.38 -28.43
N ALA A 172 8.47 25.03 -29.59
CA ALA A 172 7.71 24.74 -30.80
C ALA A 172 7.72 23.23 -31.14
N GLY A 173 6.53 22.68 -31.38
CA GLY A 173 6.28 21.24 -31.54
C GLY A 173 5.43 20.74 -30.39
N TRP A 174 5.94 20.86 -29.17
CA TRP A 174 5.25 20.43 -27.96
C TRP A 174 3.89 21.11 -27.79
N SER A 175 2.89 20.32 -27.40
CA SER A 175 1.53 20.78 -27.17
C SER A 175 0.84 19.93 -26.10
N TRP A 176 -0.10 20.57 -25.41
CA TRP A 176 -1.03 19.92 -24.51
C TRP A 176 -2.39 19.74 -25.21
N GLY A 177 -3.03 18.58 -25.03
CA GLY A 177 -4.37 18.33 -25.53
C GLY A 177 -4.70 16.85 -25.71
N THR A 178 -5.87 16.59 -26.28
CA THR A 178 -6.35 15.22 -26.54
C THR A 178 -5.53 14.54 -27.64
N PRO A 179 -4.99 13.33 -27.40
CA PRO A 179 -4.27 12.60 -28.41
C PRO A 179 -5.24 12.01 -29.44
N LEU A 180 -4.81 11.94 -30.70
CA LEU A 180 -5.70 11.61 -31.83
C LEU A 180 -5.42 10.23 -32.45
N GLY A 181 -4.43 9.49 -31.95
CA GLY A 181 -4.02 8.20 -32.52
C GLY A 181 -3.43 8.30 -33.94
N LEU A 182 -2.82 9.43 -34.27
CA LEU A 182 -2.24 9.72 -35.59
C LEU A 182 -0.74 9.41 -35.65
N GLY A 183 -0.12 9.57 -36.81
CA GLY A 183 1.32 9.34 -37.00
C GLY A 183 1.66 7.94 -37.51
N SER A 184 2.94 7.74 -37.80
CA SER A 184 3.50 6.56 -38.44
C SER A 184 3.93 5.50 -37.42
N TRP A 185 4.29 4.30 -37.91
CA TRP A 185 4.97 3.25 -37.14
C TRP A 185 4.28 2.76 -35.85
N GLY A 186 2.97 2.87 -35.78
CA GLY A 186 2.20 2.53 -34.58
C GLY A 186 1.40 3.71 -34.02
N GLY A 187 1.75 4.94 -34.44
CA GLY A 187 1.04 6.16 -34.11
C GLY A 187 1.19 6.57 -32.64
N ASP A 188 0.69 7.77 -32.37
CA ASP A 188 0.35 8.26 -31.05
C ASP A 188 -0.73 7.37 -30.40
N PRO A 189 -0.91 7.47 -29.07
CA PRO A 189 -2.04 6.84 -28.41
C PRO A 189 -3.37 7.38 -28.94
N ALA A 190 -4.40 6.53 -29.03
CA ALA A 190 -5.76 6.98 -29.40
C ALA A 190 -6.52 7.62 -28.23
N ALA A 191 -6.01 7.47 -27.01
CA ALA A 191 -6.56 8.04 -25.78
C ALA A 191 -5.43 8.26 -24.76
N ALA A 192 -5.61 9.27 -23.91
CA ALA A 192 -4.76 9.48 -22.74
C ALA A 192 -4.72 8.21 -21.86
N PHE A 193 -3.66 8.05 -21.05
CA PHE A 193 -3.61 6.93 -20.11
C PHE A 193 -4.67 7.11 -19.03
N SER A 194 -4.74 8.31 -18.46
CA SER A 194 -5.78 8.74 -17.55
C SER A 194 -6.44 10.00 -18.13
N GLY A 195 -7.70 10.25 -17.77
CA GLY A 195 -8.33 11.48 -18.19
C GLY A 195 -8.55 11.62 -19.71
N ALA A 196 -8.42 12.84 -20.23
CA ALA A 196 -8.73 13.16 -21.63
C ALA A 196 -7.61 13.85 -22.43
N SER A 197 -6.55 14.31 -21.77
CA SER A 197 -5.50 15.11 -22.40
C SER A 197 -4.13 14.62 -21.97
N ILE A 198 -3.14 14.85 -22.83
CA ILE A 198 -1.73 14.50 -22.58
C ILE A 198 -0.85 15.69 -22.95
N LEU A 199 0.45 15.59 -22.64
CA LEU A 199 1.47 16.42 -23.26
C LEU A 199 2.20 15.62 -24.35
N GLY A 200 2.34 16.16 -25.56
CA GLY A 200 3.07 15.48 -26.63
C GLY A 200 3.82 16.39 -27.59
N PHE A 201 4.81 15.85 -28.30
CA PHE A 201 5.62 16.60 -29.26
C PHE A 201 4.89 16.89 -30.59
N ALA A 202 3.97 16.02 -30.99
CA ALA A 202 3.26 16.15 -32.26
C ALA A 202 1.89 15.46 -32.21
N LEU A 203 0.95 15.92 -31.39
CA LEU A 203 -0.38 15.29 -31.19
C LEU A 203 -1.21 15.06 -32.47
N THR A 204 -0.78 15.60 -33.60
CA THR A 204 -1.46 15.49 -34.89
C THR A 204 -0.66 14.71 -35.95
N GLY A 205 0.40 13.99 -35.56
CA GLY A 205 1.18 13.15 -36.48
C GLY A 205 2.63 12.96 -36.04
N ASP A 206 3.54 12.95 -37.00
CA ASP A 206 4.97 12.73 -36.73
C ASP A 206 5.70 14.06 -36.48
N TYR A 207 6.79 13.99 -35.70
CA TYR A 207 7.73 15.11 -35.60
C TYR A 207 8.38 15.43 -36.96
N PRO A 208 8.93 16.64 -37.17
CA PRO A 208 9.56 16.98 -38.44
C PRO A 208 11.00 16.44 -38.56
N ASN A 209 11.42 16.21 -39.80
CA ASN A 209 12.83 16.05 -40.17
C ASN A 209 13.62 17.34 -39.93
N ASP A 210 14.94 17.22 -39.99
CA ASP A 210 15.90 18.32 -40.06
C ASP A 210 15.82 19.29 -38.86
N LEU A 211 15.53 18.79 -37.66
CA LEU A 211 15.65 19.58 -36.45
C LEU A 211 17.13 19.78 -36.11
N ASP A 212 17.66 20.97 -36.45
CA ASP A 212 19.06 21.33 -36.16
C ASP A 212 19.43 21.29 -34.67
N THR A 213 18.43 21.46 -33.80
CA THR A 213 18.58 21.51 -32.34
C THR A 213 17.42 20.82 -31.66
N PRO A 214 17.65 20.21 -30.48
CA PRO A 214 16.58 19.65 -29.67
C PRO A 214 15.51 20.70 -29.33
N ARG A 215 14.31 20.22 -29.09
CA ARG A 215 13.14 20.97 -28.63
C ARG A 215 12.65 20.37 -27.33
N TYR A 216 12.30 21.21 -26.37
CA TYR A 216 12.06 20.79 -25.01
C TYR A 216 10.62 21.02 -24.55
N GLY A 217 10.08 20.04 -23.83
CA GLY A 217 8.97 20.22 -22.89
C GLY A 217 9.57 20.22 -21.49
N GLN A 218 9.41 21.31 -20.75
CA GLN A 218 10.09 21.52 -19.47
C GLN A 218 9.11 21.71 -18.31
N LEU A 219 9.27 20.84 -17.32
CA LEU A 219 8.65 20.88 -16.01
C LEU A 219 9.56 21.61 -15.01
N GLY A 220 8.97 22.50 -14.21
CA GLY A 220 9.56 22.99 -12.98
C GLY A 220 9.56 24.52 -12.83
N PRO A 221 10.08 25.01 -11.69
CA PRO A 221 10.79 24.25 -10.67
C PRO A 221 9.86 23.39 -9.79
N VAL A 222 10.34 22.21 -9.42
CA VAL A 222 9.81 21.35 -8.35
C VAL A 222 10.63 21.59 -7.09
N ASN A 223 9.97 21.71 -5.94
CA ASN A 223 10.62 21.93 -4.66
C ASN A 223 10.90 20.58 -3.97
N CYS A 224 12.17 20.20 -3.89
CA CYS A 224 12.66 18.99 -3.23
C CYS A 224 13.37 19.29 -1.91
N LEU A 225 13.16 20.46 -1.31
CA LEU A 225 13.75 20.82 -0.01
C LEU A 225 13.30 19.83 1.07
N GLY A 226 14.23 19.38 1.90
CA GLY A 226 13.99 18.39 2.95
C GLY A 226 13.77 16.96 2.45
N HIS A 227 14.02 16.68 1.16
CA HIS A 227 13.82 15.34 0.58
C HIS A 227 15.09 14.78 -0.07
N ASP A 228 15.25 13.46 0.00
CA ASP A 228 16.23 12.67 -0.75
C ASP A 228 15.56 11.53 -1.53
N ASN A 229 16.33 10.67 -2.20
CA ASN A 229 15.80 9.59 -3.05
C ASN A 229 14.73 10.05 -4.04
N VAL A 230 14.93 11.24 -4.64
CA VAL A 230 13.94 11.81 -5.55
C VAL A 230 13.80 10.92 -6.79
N THR A 231 12.56 10.67 -7.21
CA THR A 231 12.26 9.91 -8.42
C THR A 231 11.31 10.66 -9.35
N LEU A 232 11.48 10.45 -10.66
CA LEU A 232 10.56 10.89 -11.70
C LEU A 232 9.85 9.65 -12.26
N SER A 233 8.53 9.62 -12.23
CA SER A 233 7.73 8.55 -12.85
C SER A 233 6.60 9.12 -13.69
N PHE A 234 6.25 8.44 -14.78
CA PHE A 234 5.14 8.86 -15.66
C PHE A 234 4.72 7.72 -16.59
N GLN A 235 3.58 7.93 -17.27
CA GLN A 235 3.13 7.07 -18.35
C GLN A 235 3.71 7.59 -19.67
N ARG A 236 4.48 6.74 -20.33
CA ARG A 236 5.15 7.03 -21.59
C ARG A 236 4.46 6.32 -22.75
N TRP A 237 4.29 7.04 -23.84
CA TRP A 237 4.16 6.46 -25.17
C TRP A 237 5.13 7.19 -26.11
N LEU A 238 6.10 6.46 -26.65
CA LEU A 238 7.19 7.04 -27.44
C LEU A 238 7.36 6.34 -28.79
N GLY A 239 7.40 7.15 -29.86
CA GLY A 239 7.92 6.75 -31.17
C GLY A 239 9.18 7.55 -31.51
N ILE A 240 10.32 6.91 -31.78
CA ILE A 240 11.56 7.60 -32.18
C ILE A 240 12.38 6.75 -33.16
N GLU A 241 12.95 7.39 -34.19
CA GLU A 241 13.87 6.76 -35.12
C GLU A 241 15.31 6.68 -34.57
N ALA A 242 15.48 6.11 -33.39
CA ALA A 242 16.83 5.95 -32.85
C ALA A 242 17.66 4.94 -33.68
N PRO A 243 18.96 5.18 -33.91
CA PRO A 243 19.78 6.26 -33.34
C PRO A 243 19.88 7.53 -34.19
N TYR A 244 19.12 7.63 -35.29
CA TYR A 244 19.20 8.77 -36.21
C TYR A 244 18.58 10.02 -35.59
N ASP A 245 17.42 9.84 -34.96
CA ASP A 245 16.74 10.85 -34.17
C ASP A 245 16.95 10.63 -32.68
N LEU A 246 17.14 11.72 -31.95
CA LEU A 246 17.46 11.67 -30.52
C LEU A 246 16.27 12.07 -29.65
N ALA A 247 16.11 11.34 -28.55
CA ALA A 247 15.21 11.68 -27.48
C ALA A 247 15.92 11.46 -26.14
N ALA A 248 15.69 12.35 -25.17
CA ALA A 248 16.28 12.21 -23.83
C ALA A 248 15.40 12.83 -22.75
N ILE A 249 15.58 12.36 -21.51
CA ILE A 249 14.99 12.90 -20.29
C ILE A 249 16.15 13.43 -19.46
N GLN A 250 16.05 14.69 -19.02
CA GLN A 250 17.13 15.37 -18.32
C GLN A 250 16.62 16.06 -17.07
N VAL A 251 17.51 16.22 -16.09
CA VAL A 251 17.26 16.92 -14.82
C VAL A 251 18.31 18.00 -14.57
N SER A 252 17.92 19.07 -13.89
CA SER A 252 18.81 20.18 -13.51
C SER A 252 18.33 20.82 -12.22
N ASN A 253 19.23 21.45 -11.46
CA ASN A 253 18.88 22.31 -10.31
C ASN A 253 19.19 23.79 -10.53
N ASP A 254 19.77 24.15 -11.67
CA ASP A 254 20.11 25.52 -12.05
C ASP A 254 19.52 25.95 -13.41
N ALA A 255 18.81 25.05 -14.09
CA ALA A 255 18.27 25.18 -15.44
C ALA A 255 19.32 25.45 -16.53
N ILE A 256 20.62 25.32 -16.21
CA ILE A 256 21.75 25.60 -17.11
C ILE A 256 22.53 24.31 -17.39
N GLN A 257 22.91 23.58 -16.34
CA GLN A 257 23.59 22.29 -16.44
C GLN A 257 22.55 21.17 -16.31
N TRP A 258 22.50 20.31 -17.32
CA TRP A 258 21.53 19.23 -17.41
C TRP A 258 22.23 17.89 -17.35
N THR A 259 21.67 16.98 -16.54
CA THR A 259 22.12 15.59 -16.39
C THR A 259 21.09 14.67 -17.03
N ASP A 260 21.53 13.74 -17.88
CA ASP A 260 20.64 12.76 -18.51
C ASP A 260 20.17 11.73 -17.46
N LEU A 261 18.86 11.58 -17.32
CA LEU A 261 18.23 10.44 -16.64
C LEU A 261 18.07 9.26 -17.60
N TRP A 262 17.83 9.56 -18.86
CA TRP A 262 17.66 8.58 -19.94
C TRP A 262 17.94 9.22 -21.29
N ALA A 263 18.48 8.43 -22.22
CA ALA A 263 18.61 8.80 -23.63
C ALA A 263 18.25 7.61 -24.51
N SER A 264 17.71 7.90 -25.69
CA SER A 264 17.38 6.90 -26.70
C SER A 264 18.62 6.09 -27.10
N GLY A 265 18.45 4.77 -27.18
CA GLY A 265 19.53 3.83 -27.49
C GLY A 265 19.85 3.73 -28.97
N GLN A 266 20.26 2.54 -29.42
CA GLN A 266 20.63 2.27 -30.82
C GLN A 266 19.51 1.60 -31.62
N ALA A 267 18.33 1.43 -31.03
CA ALA A 267 17.18 0.78 -31.65
C ALA A 267 15.99 1.72 -31.62
N HIS A 268 15.25 1.75 -32.72
CA HIS A 268 13.98 2.47 -32.83
C HIS A 268 13.04 2.08 -31.68
N ILE A 269 12.28 3.06 -31.20
CA ILE A 269 11.23 2.83 -30.21
C ILE A 269 9.90 3.10 -30.91
N ALA A 270 8.96 2.19 -30.74
CA ALA A 270 7.59 2.29 -31.24
C ALA A 270 6.67 1.63 -30.20
N ASP A 271 6.32 2.38 -29.16
CA ASP A 271 5.39 1.89 -28.15
C ASP A 271 4.00 1.67 -28.77
N HIS A 272 3.33 0.56 -28.41
CA HIS A 272 1.96 0.25 -28.82
C HIS A 272 0.97 0.22 -27.65
N THR A 273 1.48 0.47 -26.44
CA THR A 273 0.74 0.54 -25.19
C THR A 273 1.48 1.50 -24.27
N TRP A 274 0.75 2.26 -23.45
CA TRP A 274 1.35 3.09 -22.39
C TRP A 274 2.29 2.26 -21.52
N GLN A 275 3.50 2.78 -21.31
CA GLN A 275 4.54 2.20 -20.47
C GLN A 275 4.73 3.06 -19.23
N HIS A 276 4.51 2.50 -18.04
CA HIS A 276 4.92 3.16 -16.82
C HIS A 276 6.45 3.10 -16.69
N VAL A 277 7.09 4.26 -16.56
CA VAL A 277 8.54 4.36 -16.43
C VAL A 277 8.91 5.16 -15.19
N THR A 278 10.00 4.77 -14.52
CA THR A 278 10.52 5.40 -13.31
C THR A 278 12.02 5.60 -13.44
N TYR A 279 12.50 6.78 -13.06
CA TYR A 279 13.91 7.15 -13.07
C TYR A 279 14.31 7.71 -11.71
N THR A 280 15.37 7.14 -11.12
CA THR A 280 16.03 7.72 -9.95
C THR A 280 16.75 9.00 -10.34
N VAL A 281 16.52 10.07 -9.60
CA VAL A 281 17.20 11.35 -9.80
C VAL A 281 18.49 11.36 -8.96
N PRO A 282 19.65 11.75 -9.53
CA PRO A 282 20.88 11.82 -8.77
C PRO A 282 20.76 12.76 -7.55
N ASP A 283 21.13 12.27 -6.37
CA ASP A 283 21.15 13.07 -5.13
C ASP A 283 21.94 14.37 -5.28
N ALA A 284 23.03 14.36 -6.06
CA ALA A 284 23.83 15.55 -6.36
C ALA A 284 23.05 16.67 -7.06
N VAL A 285 21.92 16.36 -7.70
CA VAL A 285 21.05 17.32 -8.37
C VAL A 285 19.82 17.66 -7.53
N ALA A 286 19.17 16.69 -6.89
CA ALA A 286 17.84 16.90 -6.30
C ALA A 286 17.78 16.89 -4.77
N ARG A 287 18.77 16.32 -4.07
CA ARG A 287 18.74 16.21 -2.61
C ARG A 287 18.71 17.59 -1.97
N ASP A 288 17.68 17.83 -1.15
CA ASP A 288 17.50 19.07 -0.39
C ASP A 288 17.57 20.35 -1.27
N GLN A 289 17.11 20.26 -2.52
CA GLN A 289 17.12 21.39 -3.45
C GLN A 289 15.74 22.02 -3.61
N ALA A 290 15.66 23.34 -3.46
CA ALA A 290 14.40 24.07 -3.61
C ALA A 290 13.93 24.22 -5.06
N THR A 291 14.83 24.02 -6.03
CA THR A 291 14.54 24.20 -7.46
C THR A 291 15.13 23.04 -8.25
N VAL A 292 14.28 22.11 -8.68
CA VAL A 292 14.64 21.01 -9.57
C VAL A 292 13.77 21.07 -10.82
N TYR A 293 14.40 20.98 -11.99
CA TYR A 293 13.77 21.05 -13.30
C TYR A 293 13.92 19.72 -14.01
N PHE A 294 12.90 19.34 -14.77
CA PHE A 294 12.91 18.16 -15.61
C PHE A 294 12.57 18.59 -17.03
N ARG A 295 13.18 17.97 -18.04
CA ARG A 295 12.78 18.19 -19.42
C ARG A 295 12.88 16.94 -20.26
N TRP A 296 11.98 16.85 -21.22
CA TRP A 296 11.98 15.87 -22.28
C TRP A 296 12.46 16.57 -23.54
N SER A 297 13.38 15.95 -24.25
CA SER A 297 13.96 16.47 -25.47
C SER A 297 13.58 15.58 -26.65
N LEU A 298 13.25 16.23 -27.76
CA LEU A 298 13.20 15.59 -29.07
C LEU A 298 14.11 16.36 -30.02
N GLY A 299 14.93 15.63 -30.76
CA GLY A 299 15.90 16.15 -31.70
C GLY A 299 17.32 16.20 -31.12
N PRO A 300 18.34 16.47 -31.97
CA PRO A 300 18.25 16.69 -33.40
C PRO A 300 17.64 15.52 -34.19
N THR A 301 17.03 15.82 -35.33
CA THR A 301 16.47 14.81 -36.26
C THR A 301 17.18 14.85 -37.59
N ASP A 302 17.22 13.71 -38.28
CA ASP A 302 17.83 13.60 -39.60
C ASP A 302 16.87 14.00 -40.75
N ALA A 303 17.27 13.79 -42.00
CA ALA A 303 16.53 14.26 -43.17
C ALA A 303 15.35 13.36 -43.60
N THR A 304 15.20 12.16 -43.05
CA THR A 304 14.22 11.17 -43.50
C THR A 304 13.66 10.34 -42.37
N VAL A 305 12.42 9.86 -42.54
CA VAL A 305 11.72 8.99 -41.58
C VAL A 305 11.44 9.72 -40.26
N THR A 306 10.17 9.75 -39.91
CA THR A 306 9.72 10.41 -38.69
C THR A 306 8.78 9.49 -37.94
N TYR A 307 8.68 9.75 -36.65
CA TYR A 307 7.82 9.02 -35.72
C TYR A 307 6.93 10.01 -34.95
N PRO A 308 5.94 9.53 -34.21
CA PRO A 308 5.04 10.41 -33.46
C PRO A 308 5.71 11.20 -32.31
N GLY A 309 6.86 10.74 -31.82
CA GLY A 309 7.60 11.40 -30.75
C GLY A 309 7.06 11.09 -29.36
N TRP A 310 7.21 12.04 -28.45
CA TRP A 310 6.80 11.89 -27.05
C TRP A 310 5.30 12.09 -26.84
N ASN A 311 4.72 11.25 -25.99
CA ASN A 311 3.42 11.43 -25.35
C ASN A 311 3.59 11.08 -23.86
N LEU A 312 3.18 12.01 -23.00
CA LEU A 312 3.39 11.96 -21.56
C LEU A 312 2.07 12.14 -20.83
N ASP A 313 1.85 11.31 -19.82
CA ASP A 313 0.69 11.39 -18.95
C ASP A 313 1.04 10.97 -17.51
N ASP A 314 0.24 11.37 -16.53
CA ASP A 314 0.44 11.10 -15.09
C ASP A 314 1.87 11.33 -14.60
N VAL A 315 2.42 12.52 -14.87
CA VAL A 315 3.79 12.87 -14.51
C VAL A 315 3.89 13.17 -13.03
N MET A 316 4.76 12.44 -12.33
CA MET A 316 4.95 12.53 -10.90
C MET A 316 6.43 12.69 -10.53
N VAL A 317 6.72 13.58 -9.59
CA VAL A 317 7.99 13.64 -8.87
C VAL A 317 7.71 13.33 -7.41
N SER A 318 8.46 12.40 -6.84
CA SER A 318 8.33 11.99 -5.45
C SER A 318 9.70 11.91 -4.77
N GLY A 319 9.73 11.86 -3.44
CA GLY A 319 10.96 11.69 -2.66
C GLY A 319 10.70 11.28 -1.23
N ASP A 320 11.76 10.91 -0.50
CA ASP A 320 11.70 10.53 0.90
C ASP A 320 12.08 11.73 1.78
N LYS A 321 11.41 11.91 2.92
CA LYS A 321 11.81 12.94 3.89
C LYS A 321 13.18 12.62 4.48
N ILE A 322 14.09 13.61 4.44
CA ILE A 322 15.35 13.56 5.16
C ILE A 322 15.03 13.64 6.66
N LYS A 323 15.42 12.60 7.40
CA LYS A 323 15.31 12.58 8.86
C LYS A 323 16.56 13.18 9.49
N GLU A 324 16.36 13.98 10.54
CA GLU A 324 17.44 14.56 11.38
C GLU A 324 18.27 13.49 12.11
#